data_AF-A0A377F6L3-F1
#
_entry.id   AF-A0A377F6L3-F1
#
_cell.length_a   1.000
_cell.length_b   1.000
_cell.length_c   1.000
_cell.angle_alpha   90.00
_cell.angle_beta   90.00
_cell.angle_gamma   90.00
#
_symmetry.space_group_name_H-M   'P 1'
#
loop_
_entity.id
_entity.type
_entity.pdbx_description
1 polymer ?
#
loop_
_entity_poly.entity_id
_entity_poly.type
_entity_poly.pdbx_seq_one_letter_code
_entity_poly.pdbx_strand_id
1 'polypeptide(L)'
;MITAKEAEKRTREIVAEYISECGCENPNHIRQVLIKLISMASHAIVATNGLDQAIYVLHATSDHLRKMPPLYELEITEDGNVKVIGVSRH
;
A
#
# COMPACT_ATOMS: atom_id res chain seq x y z
N MET A 1 3.18 -1.46 25.83
CA MET A 1 3.91 -1.93 24.63
C MET A 1 2.92 -2.73 23.81
N ILE A 2 2.67 -2.36 22.56
CA ILE A 2 1.75 -3.11 21.68
C ILE A 2 2.49 -4.28 21.03
N THR A 3 1.80 -5.39 20.81
CA THR A 3 2.35 -6.54 20.06
C THR A 3 2.38 -6.22 18.56
N ALA A 4 3.20 -6.94 17.79
CA ALA A 4 3.24 -6.81 16.33
C ALA A 4 1.85 -7.04 15.69
N LYS A 5 1.08 -8.01 16.21
CA LYS A 5 -0.28 -8.31 15.75
C LYS A 5 -1.26 -7.16 16.03
N GLU A 6 -1.15 -6.53 17.19
CA GLU A 6 -1.99 -5.36 17.53
C GLU A 6 -1.59 -4.13 16.71
N ALA A 7 -0.29 -3.92 16.47
CA ALA A 7 0.20 -2.86 15.61
C ALA A 7 -0.34 -3.04 14.18
N GLU A 8 -0.26 -4.26 13.64
CA GLU A 8 -0.77 -4.57 12.31
C GLU A 8 -2.29 -4.36 12.23
N LYS A 9 -3.05 -4.85 13.21
CA LYS A 9 -4.50 -4.65 13.27
C LYS A 9 -4.85 -3.15 13.26
N ARG A 10 -4.23 -2.37 14.12
CA ARG A 10 -4.47 -0.91 14.21
C ARG A 10 -4.11 -0.19 12.91
N THR A 11 -3.00 -0.56 12.29
CA THR A 11 -2.60 0.03 11.00
C THR A 11 -3.66 -0.24 9.93
N ARG A 12 -4.22 -1.45 9.86
CA ARG A 12 -5.29 -1.77 8.91
C ARG A 12 -6.55 -0.94 9.18
N GLU A 13 -6.94 -0.78 10.44
CA GLU A 13 -8.10 0.04 10.84
C GLU A 13 -7.92 1.50 10.41
N ILE A 14 -6.77 2.12 10.74
CA ILE A 14 -6.45 3.50 10.38
C ILE A 14 -6.45 3.72 8.86
N VAL A 15 -5.86 2.79 8.10
CA VAL A 15 -5.83 2.89 6.64
C VAL A 15 -7.23 2.75 6.04
N ALA A 16 -8.05 1.82 6.56
CA ALA A 16 -9.42 1.64 6.10
C ALA A 16 -10.28 2.87 6.39
N GLU A 17 -10.17 3.45 7.58
CA GLU A 17 -10.83 4.71 7.96
C GLU A 17 -10.41 5.84 7.02
N TYR A 18 -9.10 6.05 6.81
CA TYR A 18 -8.59 7.09 5.93
C TYR A 18 -9.11 6.97 4.49
N ILE A 19 -9.15 5.74 3.93
CA ILE A 19 -9.68 5.49 2.59
C ILE A 19 -11.18 5.79 2.54
N SER A 20 -11.92 5.40 3.58
CA SER A 20 -13.36 5.65 3.67
C SER A 20 -13.67 7.15 3.75
N GLU A 21 -12.92 7.91 4.53
CA GLU A 21 -13.07 9.37 4.67
C GLU A 21 -12.74 10.14 3.38
N CYS A 22 -11.86 9.59 2.52
CA CYS A 22 -11.52 10.23 1.25
C CYS A 22 -12.67 10.25 0.23
N GLY A 23 -13.78 9.55 0.46
CA GLY A 23 -14.93 9.55 -0.45
C GLY A 23 -14.59 8.99 -1.84
N CYS A 24 -13.76 7.95 -1.90
CA CYS A 24 -13.29 7.40 -3.18
C CYS A 24 -14.45 6.77 -3.97
N GLU A 25 -14.83 7.40 -5.09
CA GLU A 25 -15.94 6.94 -5.95
C GLU A 25 -15.54 5.83 -6.93
N ASN A 26 -14.25 5.70 -7.24
CA ASN A 26 -13.73 4.75 -8.21
C ASN A 26 -12.32 4.25 -7.86
N PRO A 27 -11.85 3.16 -8.49
CA PRO A 27 -10.53 2.58 -8.21
C PRO A 27 -9.35 3.55 -8.43
N ASN A 28 -9.47 4.54 -9.33
CA ASN A 28 -8.42 5.53 -9.54
C ASN A 28 -8.27 6.46 -8.33
N HIS A 29 -9.37 6.85 -7.68
CA HIS A 29 -9.32 7.64 -6.45
C HIS A 29 -8.63 6.85 -5.34
N ILE A 30 -8.97 5.56 -5.20
CA ILE A 30 -8.31 4.67 -4.22
C ILE A 30 -6.81 4.59 -4.50
N ARG A 31 -6.41 4.41 -5.77
CA ARG A 31 -4.99 4.39 -6.17
C ARG A 31 -4.26 5.68 -5.76
N GLN A 32 -4.86 6.85 -6.01
CA GLN A 32 -4.25 8.13 -5.65
C GLN A 32 -4.09 8.28 -4.13
N VAL A 33 -5.09 7.87 -3.34
CA VAL A 33 -5.04 7.86 -1.88
C VAL A 33 -3.94 6.96 -1.35
N LEU A 34 -3.80 5.74 -1.90
CA LEU A 34 -2.73 4.82 -1.51
C LEU A 34 -1.33 5.38 -1.83
N ILE A 35 -1.14 6.04 -2.97
CA ILE A 35 0.12 6.72 -3.30
C ILE A 35 0.43 7.84 -2.31
N LYS A 36 -0.59 8.63 -1.94
CA LYS A 36 -0.45 9.69 -0.93
C LYS A 36 -0.07 9.15 0.45
N LEU A 37 -0.66 8.03 0.87
CA LEU A 37 -0.32 7.35 2.12
C LEU A 37 1.16 6.91 2.14
N ILE A 38 1.64 6.31 1.06
CA ILE A 38 3.06 5.92 0.94
C ILE A 38 3.96 7.16 1.07
N SER A 39 3.61 8.25 0.37
CA SER A 39 4.37 9.50 0.45
C SER A 39 4.41 10.06 1.87
N MET A 40 3.28 10.07 2.58
CA MET A 40 3.21 10.53 3.97
C MET A 40 4.04 9.65 4.91
N ALA A 41 3.95 8.33 4.76
CA ALA A 41 4.75 7.39 5.54
C ALA A 41 6.26 7.59 5.29
N SER A 42 6.67 7.82 4.04
CA SER A 42 8.06 8.14 3.72
C SER A 42 8.51 9.44 4.40
N HIS A 43 7.71 10.52 4.36
CA HIS A 43 8.06 11.77 5.06
C HIS A 43 8.15 11.58 6.58
N ALA A 44 7.27 10.77 7.16
CA ALA A 44 7.35 10.43 8.58
C ALA A 44 8.66 9.73 8.91
N ILE A 45 9.08 8.74 8.10
CA ILE A 45 10.37 8.05 8.27
C ILE A 45 11.54 9.03 8.09
N VAL A 46 11.48 9.95 7.13
CA VAL A 46 12.51 10.99 6.98
C VAL A 46 12.62 11.81 8.27
N ALA A 47 11.49 12.23 8.83
CA ALA A 47 11.45 13.04 10.03
C ALA A 47 11.94 12.29 11.29
N THR A 48 11.80 10.97 11.35
CA THR A 48 12.15 10.17 12.54
C THR A 48 13.48 9.42 12.43
N ASN A 49 13.91 9.05 11.23
CA ASN A 49 15.04 8.16 10.96
C ASN A 49 15.99 8.67 9.87
N GLY A 50 15.69 9.81 9.24
CA GLY A 50 16.50 10.39 8.17
C GLY A 50 16.18 9.87 6.77
N LEU A 51 16.72 10.56 5.76
CA LEU A 51 16.42 10.31 4.34
C LEU A 51 16.87 8.92 3.87
N ASP A 52 18.08 8.50 4.26
CA ASP A 52 18.65 7.22 3.82
C ASP A 52 17.79 6.03 4.28
N GLN A 53 17.25 6.09 5.50
CA GLN A 53 16.38 5.04 6.02
C GLN A 53 15.05 4.99 5.25
N ALA A 54 14.48 6.14 4.90
CA ALA A 54 13.25 6.20 4.11
C ALA A 54 13.45 5.56 2.73
N ILE A 55 14.56 5.89 2.06
CA ILE A 55 14.94 5.31 0.76
C ILE A 55 15.14 3.80 0.89
N TYR A 56 15.87 3.35 1.91
CA TYR A 56 16.11 1.93 2.15
C TYR A 56 14.80 1.14 2.32
N VAL A 57 13.86 1.63 3.14
CA VAL A 57 12.57 0.94 3.39
C VAL A 57 11.75 0.82 2.11
N LEU A 58 11.73 1.84 1.26
CA LEU A 58 11.04 1.81 -0.02
C LEU A 58 11.64 0.75 -0.97
N HIS A 59 12.97 0.69 -1.07
CA HIS A 59 13.65 -0.32 -1.87
C HIS A 59 13.45 -1.74 -1.33
N ALA A 60 13.60 -1.94 -0.02
CA ALA A 60 13.39 -3.24 0.61
C ALA A 60 11.95 -3.75 0.42
N THR A 61 10.97 -2.86 0.47
CA THR A 61 9.56 -3.18 0.20
C THR A 61 9.36 -3.60 -1.26
N SER A 62 9.96 -2.88 -2.21
CA SER A 62 9.92 -3.23 -3.64
C SER A 62 10.52 -4.62 -3.90
N ASP A 63 11.68 -4.91 -3.30
CA ASP A 63 12.34 -6.22 -3.45
C ASP A 63 11.56 -7.35 -2.79
N HIS A 64 10.89 -7.08 -1.67
CA HIS A 64 10.00 -8.04 -1.03
C HIS A 64 8.81 -8.41 -1.93
N LEU A 65 8.16 -7.43 -2.56
CA LEU A 65 7.06 -7.66 -3.50
C LEU A 65 7.51 -8.45 -4.74
N ARG A 66 8.75 -8.26 -5.21
CA ARG A 66 9.30 -9.07 -6.31
C ARG A 66 9.49 -10.54 -5.92
N LYS A 67 9.89 -10.81 -4.68
CA LYS A 67 10.09 -12.17 -4.16
C LYS A 67 8.76 -12.88 -3.87
N MET A 68 7.76 -12.12 -3.44
CA MET A 68 6.41 -12.60 -3.18
C MET A 68 5.42 -11.84 -4.07
N PRO A 69 5.42 -12.13 -5.39
CA PRO A 69 4.50 -11.48 -6.30
C PRO A 69 3.06 -11.75 -5.85
N PRO A 70 2.16 -10.78 -6.03
CA PRO A 70 0.77 -10.92 -5.63
C PRO A 70 0.13 -12.16 -6.26
N LEU A 71 -0.79 -12.80 -5.53
CA LEU A 71 -1.63 -13.91 -6.03
C LEU A 71 -2.80 -13.39 -6.87
N TYR A 72 -2.55 -12.33 -7.63
CA TYR A 72 -3.49 -11.79 -8.60
C TYR A 72 -2.72 -11.28 -9.81
N GLU A 73 -3.37 -11.36 -10.96
CA GLU A 73 -2.97 -10.68 -12.19
C GLU A 73 -3.76 -9.39 -12.34
N LEU A 74 -3.18 -8.46 -13.10
CA LEU A 74 -3.80 -7.19 -13.43
C LEU A 74 -4.11 -7.18 -14.94
N GLU A 75 -5.37 -6.95 -15.28
CA GLU A 75 -5.83 -6.73 -16.65
C GLU A 75 -6.26 -5.26 -16.76
N ILE A 76 -5.72 -4.54 -17.74
CA ILE A 76 -6.22 -3.20 -18.07
C ILE A 76 -7.40 -3.38 -19.03
N THR A 77 -8.60 -2.96 -18.60
CA THR A 77 -9.80 -3.03 -19.43
C THR A 77 -9.73 -2.04 -20.59
N GLU A 78 -10.56 -2.21 -21.62
CA GLU A 78 -10.64 -1.30 -22.77
C GLU A 78 -10.87 0.17 -22.36
N ASP A 79 -11.62 0.40 -21.28
CA ASP A 79 -11.88 1.72 -20.70
C ASP A 79 -10.72 2.28 -19.82
N GLY A 80 -9.58 1.57 -19.75
CA GLY A 80 -8.42 1.98 -18.95
C GLY A 80 -8.53 1.69 -17.44
N ASN A 81 -9.53 0.94 -17.00
CA ASN A 81 -9.66 0.52 -15.60
C ASN A 81 -8.77 -0.69 -15.30
N VAL A 82 -8.37 -0.83 -14.03
CA VAL A 82 -7.59 -1.99 -13.57
C VAL A 82 -8.55 -3.05 -13.03
N LYS A 83 -8.54 -4.23 -13.63
CA LYS A 83 -9.26 -5.42 -13.17
C LYS A 83 -8.28 -6.37 -12.50
N VAL A 84 -8.61 -6.80 -11.28
CA VAL A 84 -7.80 -7.72 -10.47
C VAL A 84 -8.35 -9.12 -10.64
N ILE A 85 -7.52 -10.06 -11.09
CA ILE A 85 -7.90 -11.46 -11.34
C ILE A 85 -7.12 -12.34 -10.37
N GLY A 86 -7.81 -13.00 -9.44
CA GLY A 86 -7.14 -13.91 -8.50
C GLY A 86 -6.51 -15.11 -9.22
N VAL A 87 -5.24 -15.40 -8.92
CA VAL A 87 -4.56 -16.61 -9.42
C VAL A 87 -4.35 -17.58 -8.27
N SER A 88 -4.92 -18.79 -8.40
CA SER A 88 -4.70 -19.87 -7.44
C SER A 88 -3.33 -20.49 -7.71
N ARG A 89 -2.42 -20.46 -6.71
CA ARG A 89 -1.21 -21.30 -6.74
C ARG A 89 -1.53 -22.62 -6.04
N HIS A 90 -1.36 -23.72 -6.77
CA HIS A 90 -1.29 -25.08 -6.22
C HIS A 90 0.04 -25.29 -5.48
#